data_AF-A0A920MIZ3-F1
#
_entry.id   AF-A0A920MIZ3-F1
#
_cell.length_a   1.000
_cell.length_b   1.000
_cell.length_c   1.000
_cell.angle_alpha   90.00
_cell.angle_beta   90.00
_cell.angle_gamma   90.00
#
_symmetry.space_group_name_H-M   'P 1'
#
loop_
_entity.id
_entity.type
_entity.pdbx_description
1 polymer ?
#
loop_
_entity_poly.entity_id
_entity_poly.type
_entity_poly.pdbx_seq_one_letter_code
_entity_poly.pdbx_strand_id
1 'polypeptide(L)'
;MEIPDNSQDLVVCSEVLEHVPNFEAVLEECYRIQKPGSVMLISVPAYFPESLCWKYSKKYMQTPGGHIRIFKKNFLKERFEALNLKVFKQHREHALHSIYWILRARNNMEENDFLKSFHNLLVKQMFGQAKLSLALEKLLNPLFWEI
;
A
#
# COMPACT_ATOMS: atom_id res chain seq x y z
N MET A 1 -9.41 12.03 22.49
CA MET A 1 -9.58 11.03 23.56
C MET A 1 -8.46 10.04 23.39
N GLU A 2 -7.71 9.78 24.45
CA GLU A 2 -6.59 8.83 24.44
C GLU A 2 -7.13 7.38 24.47
N ILE A 3 -6.51 6.48 23.72
CA ILE A 3 -6.89 5.05 23.69
C ILE A 3 -6.06 4.31 24.75
N PRO A 4 -6.67 3.54 25.67
CA PRO A 4 -5.93 2.83 26.70
C PRO A 4 -5.00 1.74 26.13
N ASP A 5 -3.94 1.42 26.86
CA ASP A 5 -3.07 0.27 26.59
C ASP A 5 -3.88 -1.03 26.52
N ASN A 6 -3.46 -1.96 25.66
CA ASN A 6 -4.03 -3.32 25.58
C ASN A 6 -5.57 -3.33 25.52
N SER A 7 -6.17 -2.41 24.77
CA SER A 7 -7.63 -2.22 24.75
C SER A 7 -8.30 -2.68 23.46
N GLN A 8 -7.56 -2.78 22.36
CA GLN A 8 -8.09 -3.08 21.02
C GLN A 8 -7.87 -4.54 20.64
N ASP A 9 -8.92 -5.20 20.13
CA ASP A 9 -8.88 -6.56 19.59
C ASP A 9 -8.46 -6.60 18.10
N LEU A 10 -8.52 -5.44 17.43
CA LEU A 10 -8.09 -5.27 16.05
C LEU A 10 -7.57 -3.85 15.84
N VAL A 11 -6.37 -3.73 15.30
CA VAL A 11 -5.79 -2.44 14.87
C VAL A 11 -5.57 -2.47 13.36
N VAL A 12 -6.05 -1.46 12.65
CA VAL A 12 -5.89 -1.33 11.19
C VAL A 12 -5.16 -0.04 10.88
N CYS A 13 -4.04 -0.14 10.19
CA CYS A 13 -3.23 0.98 9.72
C CYS A 13 -3.04 0.82 8.20
N SER A 14 -3.91 1.44 7.41
CA SER A 14 -3.93 1.26 5.96
C SER A 14 -3.44 2.52 5.26
N GLU A 15 -2.34 2.40 4.50
CA GLU A 15 -1.75 3.47 3.71
C GLU A 15 -1.46 4.75 4.54
N VAL A 16 -0.69 4.58 5.62
CA VAL A 16 -0.34 5.67 6.55
C VAL A 16 1.17 5.83 6.74
N LEU A 17 1.88 4.71 6.91
CA LEU A 17 3.28 4.71 7.35
C LEU A 17 4.22 5.44 6.37
N GLU A 18 3.83 5.51 5.11
CA GLU A 18 4.54 6.13 3.99
C GLU A 18 4.36 7.64 3.92
N HIS A 19 3.42 8.19 4.68
CA HIS A 19 3.09 9.61 4.73
C HIS A 19 3.61 10.30 6.00
N VAL A 20 3.92 9.54 7.05
CA VAL A 20 4.36 10.09 8.35
C VAL A 20 5.88 10.10 8.49
N PRO A 21 6.50 11.19 9.00
CA PRO A 21 7.95 11.23 9.20
C PRO A 21 8.45 10.14 10.14
N ASN A 22 7.81 10.02 11.31
CA ASN A 22 8.13 9.03 12.34
C ASN A 22 7.11 7.88 12.34
N PHE A 23 7.27 6.96 11.39
CA PHE A 23 6.41 5.79 11.28
C PHE A 23 6.62 4.79 12.42
N GLU A 24 7.80 4.75 13.05
CA GLU A 24 8.08 3.85 14.17
C GLU A 24 7.20 4.22 15.38
N ALA A 25 7.05 5.51 15.69
CA ALA A 25 6.13 5.97 16.73
C ALA A 25 4.66 5.56 16.45
N VAL A 26 4.25 5.54 15.18
CA VAL A 26 2.90 5.06 14.79
C VAL A 26 2.78 3.55 15.02
N LEU A 27 3.81 2.77 14.71
CA LEU A 27 3.84 1.33 14.96
C LEU A 27 3.83 1.01 16.47
N GLU A 28 4.63 1.72 17.25
CA GLU A 28 4.67 1.61 18.71
C GLU A 28 3.30 1.92 19.33
N GLU A 29 2.62 2.96 18.85
CA GLU A 29 1.29 3.32 19.32
C GLU A 29 0.24 2.27 18.95
N CYS A 30 0.30 1.76 17.71
CA CYS A 30 -0.54 0.65 17.28
C CYS A 30 -0.31 -0.59 18.14
N TYR A 31 0.93 -0.88 18.52
CA TYR A 31 1.29 -1.99 19.40
C TYR A 31 0.82 -1.76 20.84
N ARG A 32 0.99 -0.55 21.39
CA ARG A 32 0.59 -0.19 22.76
C ARG A 32 -0.90 -0.44 23.01
N ILE A 33 -1.75 -0.05 22.06
CA ILE A 33 -3.21 -0.22 22.20
C ILE A 33 -3.68 -1.64 21.91
N GLN A 34 -2.83 -2.48 21.32
CA GLN A 34 -3.17 -3.84 20.91
C GLN A 34 -3.22 -4.78 22.13
N LYS A 35 -4.31 -5.53 22.32
CA LYS A 35 -4.37 -6.59 23.33
C LYS A 35 -3.37 -7.72 23.04
N PRO A 36 -2.81 -8.39 24.06
CA PRO A 36 -2.01 -9.59 23.85
C PRO A 36 -2.76 -10.64 23.03
N GLY A 37 -2.13 -11.16 21.98
CA GLY A 37 -2.72 -12.18 21.10
C GLY A 37 -3.75 -11.68 20.07
N SER A 38 -4.02 -10.37 20.03
CA SER A 38 -4.93 -9.79 19.03
C SER A 38 -4.22 -9.54 17.68
N VAL A 39 -4.95 -8.99 16.70
CA VAL A 39 -4.47 -8.85 15.31
C VAL A 39 -4.24 -7.39 14.93
N MET A 40 -3.16 -7.15 14.19
CA MET A 40 -2.89 -5.87 13.55
C MET A 40 -2.80 -6.08 12.03
N LEU A 41 -3.47 -5.21 11.27
CA LEU A 41 -3.45 -5.18 9.82
C LEU A 41 -2.76 -3.90 9.36
N ILE A 42 -1.63 -4.05 8.67
CA ILE A 42 -0.87 -2.94 8.11
C ILE A 42 -0.82 -3.09 6.60
N SER A 43 -1.12 -2.01 5.86
CA SER A 43 -0.86 -1.92 4.41
C SER A 43 0.06 -0.75 4.10
N VAL A 44 0.92 -0.97 3.11
CA VAL A 44 1.78 0.05 2.50
C VAL A 44 1.87 -0.24 0.99
N PRO A 45 2.23 0.76 0.18
CA PRO A 45 2.52 0.56 -1.23
C PRO A 45 3.59 -0.50 -1.46
N ALA A 46 3.35 -1.34 -2.47
CA ALA A 46 4.30 -2.34 -2.92
C ALA A 46 5.62 -1.70 -3.41
N TYR A 47 6.76 -2.19 -2.93
CA TYR A 47 8.08 -1.64 -3.25
C TYR A 47 8.34 -1.48 -4.76
N PHE A 48 8.21 -2.56 -5.53
CA PHE A 48 8.46 -2.56 -6.98
C PHE A 48 7.69 -1.46 -7.74
N PRO A 49 6.35 -1.43 -7.77
CA PRO A 49 5.63 -0.43 -8.54
C PRO A 49 5.88 0.99 -8.05
N GLU A 50 5.96 1.19 -6.73
CA GLU A 50 6.23 2.49 -6.13
C GLU A 50 7.60 3.03 -6.57
N SER A 51 8.63 2.17 -6.53
CA SER A 51 9.98 2.53 -6.96
C SER A 51 10.06 2.91 -8.44
N LEU A 52 9.25 2.27 -9.29
CA LEU A 52 9.12 2.62 -10.69
C LEU A 52 8.45 3.98 -10.87
N CYS A 53 7.36 4.26 -10.14
CA CYS A 53 6.70 5.57 -10.18
C CYS A 53 7.67 6.70 -9.80
N TRP A 54 8.44 6.54 -8.73
CA TRP A 54 9.47 7.51 -8.31
C TRP A 54 10.58 7.68 -9.35
N LYS A 55 11.02 6.57 -9.96
CA LYS A 55 12.01 6.60 -11.04
C LYS A 55 11.49 7.37 -12.25
N TYR A 56 10.23 7.22 -12.60
CA TYR A 56 9.66 7.81 -13.82
C TYR A 56 9.21 9.26 -13.67
N SER A 57 8.79 9.70 -12.48
CA SER A 57 8.29 11.06 -12.29
C SER A 57 8.65 11.68 -10.94
N LYS A 58 9.38 12.79 -10.99
CA LYS A 58 9.56 13.66 -9.82
C LYS A 58 8.23 14.30 -9.38
N LYS A 59 7.35 14.61 -10.33
CA LYS A 59 6.01 15.18 -10.05
C LYS A 59 5.16 14.21 -9.24
N TYR A 60 5.26 12.90 -9.50
CA TYR A 60 4.63 11.89 -8.67
C TYR A 60 5.13 11.97 -7.21
N MET A 61 6.46 11.91 -7.01
CA MET A 61 7.08 11.97 -5.68
C MET A 61 6.78 13.29 -4.92
N GLN A 62 6.59 14.39 -5.64
CA GLN A 62 6.35 15.72 -5.07
C GLN A 62 4.86 16.08 -4.98
N THR A 63 3.96 15.12 -5.19
CA THR A 63 2.52 15.36 -5.04
C THR A 63 2.24 15.76 -3.59
N PRO A 64 1.52 16.87 -3.33
CA PRO A 64 1.13 17.25 -1.97
C PRO A 64 0.38 16.12 -1.26
N GLY A 65 0.83 15.75 -0.07
CA GLY A 65 0.29 14.60 0.67
C GLY A 65 0.70 13.23 0.10
N GLY A 66 1.62 13.17 -0.85
CA GLY A 66 2.14 11.93 -1.42
C GLY A 66 3.05 11.15 -0.47
N HIS A 67 3.62 10.07 -0.98
CA HIS A 67 4.51 9.21 -0.22
C HIS A 67 5.87 9.89 -0.01
N ILE A 68 6.34 9.93 1.24
CA ILE A 68 7.67 10.46 1.59
C ILE A 68 8.71 9.36 1.75
N ARG A 69 8.30 8.09 1.65
CA ARG A 69 9.18 6.91 1.68
C ARG A 69 8.58 5.73 0.93
N ILE A 70 9.44 4.76 0.60
CA ILE A 70 9.06 3.46 0.04
C ILE A 70 9.53 2.37 1.01
N PHE A 71 8.65 1.44 1.35
CA PHE A 71 8.99 0.33 2.23
C PHE A 71 9.47 -0.89 1.47
N LYS A 72 10.62 -1.44 1.89
CA LYS A 72 11.01 -2.81 1.54
C LYS A 72 10.33 -3.78 2.51
N LYS A 73 9.86 -4.91 1.99
CA LYS A 73 9.22 -5.98 2.77
C LYS A 73 10.06 -6.43 3.97
N ASN A 74 11.34 -6.75 3.76
CA ASN A 74 12.21 -7.24 4.83
C ASN A 74 12.47 -6.18 5.89
N PHE A 75 12.64 -4.91 5.49
CA PHE A 75 12.80 -3.81 6.44
C PHE A 75 11.59 -3.69 7.36
N LEU A 76 10.36 -3.70 6.82
CA LEU A 76 9.15 -3.69 7.64
C LEU A 76 9.05 -4.92 8.54
N LYS A 77 9.38 -6.11 8.04
CA LYS A 77 9.38 -7.34 8.82
C LYS A 77 10.32 -7.25 10.04
N GLU A 78 11.52 -6.71 9.85
CA GLU A 78 12.48 -6.46 10.95
C GLU A 78 11.92 -5.47 11.97
N ARG A 79 11.22 -4.42 11.54
CA ARG A 79 10.56 -3.47 12.46
C ARG A 79 9.46 -4.14 13.28
N PHE A 80 8.65 -5.00 12.65
CA PHE A 80 7.62 -5.75 13.36
C PHE A 80 8.23 -6.73 14.37
N GLU A 81 9.28 -7.46 13.99
CA GLU A 81 9.99 -8.37 14.88
C GLU A 81 10.61 -7.65 16.07
N ALA A 82 11.14 -6.44 15.89
CA ALA A 82 11.65 -5.60 16.98
C ALA A 82 10.59 -5.19 18.01
N LEU A 83 9.31 -5.13 17.61
CA LEU A 83 8.15 -4.92 18.49
C LEU A 83 7.55 -6.22 19.03
N ASN A 84 8.23 -7.36 18.86
CA ASN A 84 7.72 -8.70 19.18
C ASN A 84 6.44 -9.09 18.43
N LEU A 85 6.17 -8.45 17.28
CA LEU A 85 5.06 -8.82 16.40
C LEU A 85 5.45 -9.98 15.49
N LYS A 86 4.55 -10.96 15.37
CA LYS A 86 4.71 -12.09 14.44
C LYS A 86 3.85 -11.89 13.20
N VAL A 87 4.49 -11.79 12.04
CA VAL A 87 3.78 -11.79 10.76
C VAL A 87 3.30 -13.21 10.44
N PHE A 88 1.99 -13.41 10.38
CA PHE A 88 1.38 -14.70 10.08
C PHE A 88 0.71 -14.78 8.70
N LYS A 89 0.34 -13.63 8.12
CA LYS A 89 -0.28 -13.55 6.80
C LYS A 89 0.23 -12.32 6.06
N GLN A 90 0.39 -12.46 4.76
CA GLN A 90 0.76 -11.38 3.84
C GLN A 90 -0.12 -11.48 2.60
N HIS A 91 -0.44 -10.32 2.03
CA HIS A 91 -1.29 -10.23 0.85
C HIS A 91 -0.86 -9.05 -0.02
N ARG A 92 -1.00 -9.20 -1.34
CA ARG A 92 -0.84 -8.12 -2.33
C ARG A 92 -1.97 -8.27 -3.34
N GLU A 93 -2.53 -7.14 -3.72
CA GLU A 93 -3.62 -7.00 -4.68
C GLU A 93 -3.34 -5.80 -5.58
N HIS A 94 -4.24 -5.56 -6.54
CA HIS A 94 -4.25 -4.35 -7.36
C HIS A 94 -3.09 -4.23 -8.36
N ALA A 95 -2.72 -5.34 -9.00
CA ALA A 95 -1.73 -5.35 -10.09
C ALA A 95 -2.07 -4.37 -11.23
N LEU A 96 -3.34 -4.32 -11.67
CA LEU A 96 -3.73 -3.42 -12.77
C LEU A 96 -3.67 -1.95 -12.36
N HIS A 97 -4.01 -1.63 -11.11
CA HIS A 97 -3.84 -0.28 -10.58
C HIS A 97 -2.37 0.12 -10.50
N SER A 98 -1.49 -0.80 -10.10
CA SER A 98 -0.04 -0.58 -10.11
C SER A 98 0.47 -0.27 -11.52
N ILE A 99 0.01 -1.02 -12.53
CA ILE A 99 0.35 -0.76 -13.95
C ILE A 99 -0.12 0.63 -14.37
N TYR A 100 -1.37 0.99 -14.04
CA TYR A 100 -1.89 2.32 -14.34
C TYR A 100 -1.02 3.44 -13.76
N TRP A 101 -0.65 3.35 -12.47
CA TRP A 101 0.20 4.36 -11.83
C TRP A 101 1.59 4.44 -12.44
N ILE A 102 2.20 3.31 -12.80
CA ILE A 102 3.49 3.29 -13.50
C ILE A 102 3.37 3.98 -14.85
N LEU A 103 2.32 3.69 -15.64
CA LEU A 103 2.11 4.31 -16.94
C LEU A 103 1.84 5.82 -16.82
N ARG A 104 1.05 6.22 -15.83
CA ARG A 104 0.78 7.63 -15.53
C ARG A 104 2.05 8.38 -15.11
N ALA A 105 2.88 7.78 -14.27
CA ALA A 105 4.18 8.33 -13.89
C ALA A 105 5.12 8.44 -15.11
N ARG A 106 5.16 7.43 -15.99
CA ARG A 106 5.91 7.49 -17.26
C ARG A 106 5.42 8.60 -18.19
N ASN A 107 4.13 8.93 -18.13
CA ASN A 107 3.54 10.06 -18.84
C ASN A 107 3.68 11.40 -18.07
N ASN A 108 4.63 11.48 -17.13
CA ASN A 108 4.90 12.64 -16.29
C ASN A 108 3.66 13.19 -15.53
N MET A 109 2.77 12.29 -15.11
CA MET A 109 1.52 12.60 -14.42
C MET A 109 0.49 13.37 -15.26
N GLU A 110 0.69 13.45 -16.58
CA GLU A 110 -0.28 14.03 -17.50
C GLU A 110 -1.32 12.99 -17.92
N GLU A 111 -2.53 13.45 -18.20
CA GLU A 111 -3.62 12.60 -18.69
C GLU A 111 -3.61 12.50 -20.22
N ASN A 112 -3.98 11.33 -20.74
CA ASN A 112 -4.30 11.11 -22.15
C ASN A 112 -5.52 10.20 -22.27
N ASP A 113 -6.10 10.06 -23.46
CA ASP A 113 -7.36 9.34 -23.63
C ASP A 113 -7.26 7.85 -23.26
N PHE A 114 -6.09 7.24 -23.47
CA PHE A 114 -5.81 5.88 -23.03
C PHE A 114 -5.80 5.76 -21.51
N LEU A 115 -5.06 6.64 -20.80
CA LEU A 115 -4.97 6.63 -19.34
C LEU A 115 -6.34 6.90 -18.69
N LYS A 116 -7.13 7.84 -19.24
CA LYS A 116 -8.51 8.10 -18.80
C LYS A 116 -9.40 6.88 -18.98
N SER A 117 -9.36 6.24 -20.14
CA SER A 117 -10.13 5.03 -20.41
C SER A 117 -9.73 3.88 -19.48
N PHE A 118 -8.43 3.70 -19.27
CA PHE A 118 -7.91 2.68 -18.35
C PHE A 118 -8.33 2.96 -16.91
N HIS A 119 -8.21 4.20 -16.44
CA HIS A 119 -8.68 4.61 -15.12
C HIS A 119 -10.19 4.34 -14.95
N ASN A 120 -11.01 4.70 -15.94
CA ASN A 120 -12.45 4.42 -15.91
C ASN A 120 -12.77 2.93 -15.82
N LEU A 121 -11.99 2.07 -16.47
CA LEU A 121 -12.12 0.62 -16.33
C LEU A 121 -11.80 0.16 -14.89
N LEU A 122 -10.73 0.69 -14.29
CA LEU A 122 -10.35 0.38 -12.91
C LEU A 122 -11.42 0.83 -11.91
N VAL A 123 -11.99 2.02 -12.09
CA VAL A 123 -13.12 2.51 -11.28
C VAL A 123 -14.31 1.55 -11.38
N LYS A 124 -14.69 1.13 -12.60
CA LYS A 124 -15.75 0.13 -12.79
C LYS A 124 -15.43 -1.20 -12.11
N GLN A 125 -14.16 -1.61 -12.10
CA GLN A 125 -13.70 -2.81 -11.41
C GLN A 125 -13.91 -2.72 -9.90
N MET A 126 -13.60 -1.58 -9.27
CA MET A 126 -13.82 -1.35 -7.82
C MET A 126 -15.29 -1.53 -7.43
N PHE A 127 -16.22 -1.12 -8.29
CA PHE A 127 -17.67 -1.30 -8.09
C PHE A 127 -18.22 -2.64 -8.59
N GLY A 128 -17.35 -3.60 -8.94
CA GLY A 128 -17.74 -4.95 -9.37
C GLY A 128 -18.35 -5.04 -10.78
N GLN A 129 -18.26 -3.96 -11.58
CA GLN A 129 -18.88 -3.84 -12.89
C GLN A 129 -17.97 -4.32 -14.05
N ALA A 130 -16.73 -4.74 -13.76
CA ALA A 130 -15.75 -5.20 -14.75
C ALA A 130 -15.16 -6.58 -14.39
N LYS A 131 -15.99 -7.64 -14.47
CA LYS A 131 -15.60 -9.01 -14.05
C LYS A 131 -14.42 -9.60 -14.83
N LEU A 132 -14.30 -9.30 -16.13
CA LEU A 132 -13.16 -9.74 -16.94
C LEU A 132 -11.86 -9.07 -16.50
N SER A 133 -11.90 -7.76 -16.23
CA SER A 133 -10.76 -7.01 -15.71
C SER A 133 -10.34 -7.53 -14.34
N LEU A 134 -11.30 -7.83 -13.47
CA LEU A 134 -11.03 -8.43 -12.16
C LEU A 134 -10.39 -9.83 -12.26
N ALA A 135 -10.84 -10.66 -13.21
CA ALA A 135 -10.23 -11.97 -13.45
C ALA A 135 -8.77 -11.82 -13.94
N LEU A 136 -8.52 -10.85 -14.83
CA LEU A 136 -7.18 -10.53 -15.29
C LEU A 136 -6.28 -10.00 -14.15
N GLU A 137 -6.81 -9.14 -13.27
CA GLU A 137 -6.08 -8.66 -12.09
C GLU A 137 -5.61 -9.81 -11.20
N LYS A 138 -6.51 -10.75 -10.88
CA LYS A 138 -6.17 -11.94 -10.08
C LYS A 138 -5.07 -12.80 -10.70
N LEU A 139 -5.04 -12.90 -12.03
CA LEU A 139 -3.98 -13.60 -12.76
C LEU A 139 -2.64 -12.87 -12.69
N LEU A 140 -2.66 -11.53 -12.67
CA LEU A 140 -1.46 -10.69 -12.67
C LEU A 140 -0.90 -10.43 -11.27
N ASN A 141 -1.72 -10.48 -10.21
CA ASN A 141 -1.31 -10.24 -8.83
C ASN A 141 -0.03 -11.01 -8.41
N PRO A 142 0.17 -12.30 -8.77
CA PRO A 142 1.39 -13.03 -8.44
C PRO A 142 2.68 -12.42 -9.04
N LEU A 143 2.61 -11.75 -10.20
CA LEU A 143 3.78 -11.13 -10.84
C LEU A 143 4.30 -9.92 -10.07
N PHE A 144 3.43 -9.29 -9.29
CA PHE A 144 3.78 -8.18 -8.41
C PHE A 144 4.21 -8.67 -7.03
N TRP A 145 4.24 -9.97 -6.78
CA TRP A 145 4.80 -10.57 -5.57
C TRP A 145 6.31 -10.66 -5.70
N GLU A 146 7.02 -9.59 -5.35
CA GLU A 146 8.45 -9.73 -5.05
C GLU A 146 8.63 -10.77 -3.93
N ILE A 147 9.53 -11.72 -4.17
CA ILE A 147 9.94 -12.81 -3.28
C ILE A 147 10.41 -12.22 -1.94
#